data_AF-A0A1Q3S1H3-F1
#
_entry.id   AF-A0A1Q3S1H3-F1
#
_cell.length_a   1.000
_cell.length_b   1.000
_cell.length_c   1.000
_cell.angle_alpha   90.00
_cell.angle_beta   90.00
_cell.angle_gamma   90.00
#
_symmetry.space_group_name_H-M   'P 1'
#
loop_
_entity.id
_entity.type
_entity.pdbx_description
1 polymer ?
#
loop_
_entity_poly.entity_id
_entity_poly.type
_entity_poly.pdbx_seq_one_letter_code
_entity_poly.pdbx_strand_id
1 'polypeptide(L)'
;MKIRKILYTGLFLIATVNSFSQVNELEAFRKKLTLFIYYDLGKVDSIPKTALNTVKLKKEAQDAFIRFILNKDSKNLDNLKQQAKSGGGSYWFNQYSYYFNNQRRIPTVKSLDNNVNYNISFYGLYDYQLSNFVSMYMQPYTVDGKEYVVYYYSTNGEGTYYVKDLSSNKIVYKGAALTSNAPIHRLNKIDDKHLLIVEDMGDNGLRAIVLESDMQNWTSVKGFKGNAFTENTKDFSKKVFTDKRAYLRLASNRTIATHYGSRYLNIAFDENSKTISYKQNSTTPKSIEATWKNNQFTIDDYYLGEHLSDKPVPMPD
;
A
#
# COMPACT_ATOMS: atom_id res chain seq x y z
N MET A 1 31.03 -37.32 23.66
CA MET A 1 30.83 -36.64 22.35
C MET A 1 29.52 -37.07 21.64
N LYS A 2 28.38 -37.18 22.34
CA LYS A 2 27.07 -37.57 21.74
C LYS A 2 25.95 -36.54 21.96
N ILE A 3 26.09 -35.65 22.94
CA ILE A 3 25.06 -34.64 23.29
C ILE A 3 25.10 -33.41 22.36
N ARG A 4 26.26 -33.09 21.75
CA ARG A 4 26.37 -31.96 20.82
C ARG A 4 25.64 -32.18 19.48
N LYS A 5 25.57 -33.42 18.97
CA LYS A 5 24.92 -33.69 17.66
C LYS A 5 23.40 -33.52 17.70
N ILE A 6 22.75 -33.88 18.82
CA ILE A 6 21.28 -33.78 18.99
C ILE A 6 20.82 -32.32 19.03
N LEU A 7 21.63 -31.41 19.60
CA LEU A 7 21.34 -29.98 19.63
C LEU A 7 21.35 -29.35 18.22
N TYR A 8 22.29 -29.75 17.37
CA TYR A 8 22.37 -29.24 15.99
C TYR A 8 21.24 -29.78 15.10
N THR A 9 20.82 -31.03 15.26
CA THR A 9 19.69 -31.59 14.50
C THR A 9 18.35 -30.99 14.93
N GLY A 10 18.17 -30.71 16.23
CA GLY A 10 16.99 -30.01 16.75
C GLY A 10 16.89 -28.56 16.28
N LEU A 11 18.00 -27.80 16.27
CA LEU A 11 18.02 -26.43 15.75
C LEU A 11 17.74 -26.36 14.24
N PHE A 12 18.24 -27.33 13.46
CA PHE A 12 18.03 -27.36 12.01
C PHE A 12 16.56 -27.69 11.65
N LEU A 13 15.88 -28.55 12.42
CA LEU A 13 14.45 -28.83 12.24
C LEU A 13 13.56 -27.63 12.61
N ILE A 14 13.89 -26.89 13.67
CA ILE A 14 13.09 -25.72 14.07
C ILE A 14 13.21 -24.59 13.03
N ALA A 15 14.39 -24.41 12.42
CA ALA A 15 14.59 -23.42 11.36
C ALA A 15 13.82 -23.76 10.07
N THR A 16 13.73 -25.03 9.70
CA THR A 16 13.00 -25.45 8.49
C THR A 16 11.48 -25.40 8.70
N VAL A 17 10.94 -25.78 9.87
CA VAL A 17 9.49 -25.75 10.10
C VAL A 17 8.91 -24.33 10.09
N ASN A 18 9.65 -23.34 10.61
CA ASN A 18 9.23 -21.94 10.56
C ASN A 18 9.19 -21.38 9.13
N SER A 19 10.16 -21.75 8.28
CA SER A 19 10.20 -21.32 6.87
C SER A 19 9.02 -21.80 6.02
N PHE A 20 8.46 -22.97 6.31
CA PHE A 20 7.27 -23.47 5.61
C PHE A 20 5.97 -22.79 6.08
N SER A 21 5.92 -22.27 7.31
CA SER A 21 4.73 -21.62 7.86
C SER A 21 4.33 -20.37 7.07
N GLN A 22 5.30 -19.55 6.67
CA GLN A 22 5.04 -18.32 5.91
C GLN A 22 4.37 -18.62 4.55
N VAL A 23 4.89 -19.59 3.80
CA VAL A 23 4.35 -19.99 2.49
C VAL A 23 2.97 -20.62 2.65
N ASN A 24 2.78 -21.45 3.68
CA ASN A 24 1.48 -22.05 3.98
C ASN A 24 0.42 -20.99 4.32
N GLU A 25 0.78 -19.95 5.05
CA GLU A 25 -0.12 -18.85 5.37
C GLU A 25 -0.48 -18.02 4.15
N LEU A 26 0.48 -17.77 3.25
CA LEU A 26 0.23 -17.13 1.97
C LEU A 26 -0.73 -17.96 1.09
N GLU A 27 -0.54 -19.27 1.03
CA GLU A 27 -1.44 -20.18 0.31
C GLU A 27 -2.82 -20.25 0.94
N ALA A 28 -2.92 -20.23 2.27
CA ALA A 28 -4.20 -20.17 2.97
C ALA A 28 -4.94 -18.87 2.65
N PHE A 29 -4.23 -17.73 2.65
CA PHE A 29 -4.78 -16.45 2.22
C PHE A 29 -5.27 -16.51 0.77
N ARG A 30 -4.43 -16.98 -0.16
CA ARG A 30 -4.78 -17.13 -1.58
C ARG A 30 -6.08 -17.92 -1.75
N LYS A 31 -6.18 -19.10 -1.13
CA LYS A 31 -7.39 -19.96 -1.21
C LYS A 31 -8.65 -19.25 -0.73
N LYS A 32 -8.57 -18.53 0.40
CA LYS A 32 -9.71 -17.77 0.94
C LYS A 32 -10.11 -16.60 0.04
N LEU A 33 -9.12 -15.92 -0.53
CA LEU A 33 -9.35 -14.82 -1.47
C LEU A 33 -9.96 -15.33 -2.78
N THR A 34 -9.48 -16.45 -3.33
CA THR A 34 -10.05 -17.12 -4.50
C THR A 34 -11.51 -17.50 -4.28
N LEU A 35 -11.82 -18.11 -3.13
CA LEU A 35 -13.19 -18.46 -2.79
C LEU A 35 -14.09 -17.22 -2.76
N PHE A 36 -13.65 -16.13 -2.13
CA PHE A 36 -14.40 -14.89 -2.08
C PHE A 36 -14.66 -14.31 -3.48
N ILE A 37 -13.64 -14.27 -4.34
CA ILE A 37 -13.78 -13.76 -5.71
C ILE A 37 -14.75 -14.61 -6.53
N TYR A 38 -14.60 -15.93 -6.54
CA TYR A 38 -15.52 -16.80 -7.27
C TYR A 38 -16.95 -16.72 -6.73
N TYR A 39 -17.12 -16.61 -5.41
CA TYR A 39 -18.42 -16.37 -4.82
C TYR A 39 -19.02 -15.03 -5.29
N ASP A 40 -18.24 -13.95 -5.30
CA ASP A 40 -18.73 -12.63 -5.71
C ASP A 40 -19.09 -12.59 -7.21
N LEU A 41 -18.37 -13.37 -8.04
CA LEU A 41 -18.70 -13.60 -9.44
C LEU A 41 -19.89 -14.53 -9.67
N GLY A 42 -20.50 -15.09 -8.62
CA GLY A 42 -21.60 -16.05 -8.74
C GLY A 42 -21.17 -17.40 -9.31
N LYS A 43 -19.89 -17.76 -9.21
CA LYS A 43 -19.30 -19.03 -9.72
C LYS A 43 -19.21 -20.12 -8.65
N VAL A 44 -19.91 -19.95 -7.52
CA VAL A 44 -19.91 -20.92 -6.40
C VAL A 44 -21.36 -21.31 -6.11
N ASP A 45 -21.84 -22.35 -6.78
CA ASP A 45 -23.24 -22.79 -6.71
C ASP A 45 -23.65 -23.24 -5.29
N SER A 46 -22.69 -23.71 -4.49
CA SER A 46 -22.93 -24.22 -3.14
C SER A 46 -23.15 -23.13 -2.08
N ILE A 47 -22.92 -21.85 -2.40
CA ILE A 47 -23.02 -20.74 -1.44
C ILE A 47 -23.92 -19.63 -2.01
N PRO A 48 -25.15 -19.44 -1.48
CA PRO A 48 -26.06 -18.41 -1.96
C PRO A 48 -25.49 -16.99 -1.82
N LYS A 49 -25.66 -16.15 -2.85
CA LYS A 49 -25.20 -14.75 -2.83
C LYS A 49 -26.09 -13.91 -1.91
N THR A 50 -25.61 -13.64 -0.70
CA THR A 50 -26.29 -12.85 0.34
C THR A 50 -25.33 -11.85 0.99
N ALA A 51 -25.85 -10.75 1.54
CA ALA A 51 -25.02 -9.76 2.25
C ALA A 51 -24.23 -10.38 3.41
N LEU A 52 -24.84 -11.31 4.15
CA LEU A 52 -24.20 -12.03 5.26
C LEU A 52 -23.00 -12.86 4.78
N ASN A 53 -23.18 -13.65 3.72
CA ASN A 53 -22.10 -14.47 3.16
C ASN A 53 -20.97 -13.62 2.58
N THR A 54 -21.29 -12.49 1.95
CA THR A 54 -20.30 -11.53 1.44
C THR A 54 -19.43 -11.00 2.59
N VAL A 55 -20.05 -10.54 3.69
CA VAL A 55 -19.31 -10.05 4.87
C VAL A 55 -18.44 -11.15 5.48
N LYS A 56 -19.00 -12.36 5.64
CA LYS A 56 -18.29 -13.51 6.20
C LYS A 56 -17.06 -13.89 5.37
N LEU A 57 -17.22 -14.11 4.06
CA LEU A 57 -16.12 -14.54 3.19
C LEU A 57 -15.04 -13.45 3.04
N LYS A 58 -15.44 -12.18 2.96
CA LYS A 58 -14.49 -11.05 2.97
C LYS A 58 -13.68 -11.03 4.26
N LYS A 59 -14.33 -11.25 5.41
CA LYS A 59 -13.66 -11.35 6.71
C LYS A 59 -12.71 -12.54 6.80
N GLU A 60 -13.10 -13.71 6.29
CA GLU A 60 -12.22 -14.89 6.27
C GLU A 60 -10.94 -14.65 5.45
N ALA A 61 -11.05 -13.98 4.30
CA ALA A 61 -9.90 -13.59 3.49
C ALA A 61 -9.01 -12.58 4.23
N GLN A 62 -9.61 -11.57 4.87
CA GLN A 62 -8.90 -10.58 5.66
C GLN A 62 -8.17 -11.21 6.87
N ASP A 63 -8.83 -12.10 7.61
CA ASP A 63 -8.26 -12.78 8.77
C ASP A 63 -7.09 -13.70 8.34
N ALA A 64 -7.19 -14.35 7.17
CA ALA A 64 -6.09 -15.11 6.59
C ALA A 64 -4.89 -14.21 6.20
N PHE A 65 -5.15 -13.02 5.65
CA PHE A 65 -4.11 -12.05 5.36
C PHE A 65 -3.40 -11.55 6.63
N ILE A 66 -4.17 -11.25 7.69
CA ILE A 66 -3.61 -10.82 8.98
C ILE A 66 -2.73 -11.91 9.60
N ARG A 67 -3.13 -13.20 9.49
CA ARG A 67 -2.27 -14.31 9.92
C ARG A 67 -0.92 -14.27 9.19
N PHE A 68 -0.94 -14.18 7.86
CA PHE A 68 0.28 -14.04 7.05
C PHE A 68 1.14 -12.85 7.50
N ILE A 69 0.55 -11.68 7.76
CA ILE A 69 1.28 -10.50 8.24
C ILE A 69 1.97 -10.79 9.58
N LEU A 70 1.26 -11.42 10.51
CA LEU A 70 1.72 -11.68 11.88
C LEU A 70 2.72 -12.85 12.01
N ASN A 71 2.95 -13.63 10.94
CA ASN A 71 4.08 -14.56 10.89
C ASN A 71 5.39 -13.79 11.11
N LYS A 72 6.26 -14.28 11.99
CA LYS A 72 7.54 -13.60 12.30
C LYS A 72 8.45 -13.48 11.08
N ASP A 73 8.41 -14.47 10.21
CA ASP A 73 9.19 -14.53 8.99
C ASP A 73 8.48 -13.87 7.80
N SER A 74 7.36 -13.15 8.00
CA SER A 74 6.57 -12.57 6.91
C SER A 74 7.32 -11.54 6.04
N LYS A 75 8.46 -10.99 6.50
CA LYS A 75 9.37 -10.16 5.68
C LYS A 75 10.38 -10.99 4.88
N ASN A 76 10.67 -12.23 5.27
CA ASN A 76 11.66 -13.06 4.59
C ASN A 76 11.18 -13.36 3.15
N LEU A 77 11.90 -12.86 2.16
CA LEU A 77 11.52 -12.98 0.76
C LEU A 77 12.15 -14.18 0.09
N ASP A 78 13.19 -14.77 0.68
CA ASP A 78 13.94 -15.84 0.02
C ASP A 78 13.07 -17.08 -0.10
N ASN A 79 12.34 -17.45 0.95
CA ASN A 79 11.39 -18.55 0.93
C ASN A 79 10.24 -18.29 -0.06
N LEU A 80 9.69 -17.06 -0.06
CA LEU A 80 8.64 -16.68 -0.99
C LEU A 80 9.11 -16.73 -2.45
N LYS A 81 10.33 -16.26 -2.73
CA LYS A 81 10.91 -16.28 -4.08
C LYS A 81 11.25 -17.70 -4.55
N GLN A 82 11.77 -18.56 -3.68
CA GLN A 82 12.07 -19.96 -4.00
C GLN A 82 10.81 -20.75 -4.37
N GLN A 83 9.67 -20.42 -3.74
CA GLN A 83 8.38 -21.06 -4.00
C GLN A 83 7.52 -20.31 -5.03
N ALA A 84 7.98 -19.13 -5.48
CA ALA A 84 7.38 -18.39 -6.59
C ALA A 84 7.86 -18.95 -7.94
N LYS A 85 7.07 -18.72 -8.99
CA LYS A 85 7.55 -18.99 -10.35
C LYS A 85 8.72 -18.05 -10.69
N SER A 86 9.90 -18.61 -10.97
CA SER A 86 10.98 -17.88 -11.63
C SER A 86 10.70 -17.76 -13.14
N GLY A 87 10.86 -16.57 -13.72
CA GLY A 87 10.46 -16.25 -15.09
C GLY A 87 10.71 -17.34 -16.15
N GLY A 88 9.65 -17.68 -16.90
CA GLY A 88 9.69 -18.61 -18.03
C GLY A 88 8.30 -19.13 -18.41
N GLY A 89 7.87 -18.87 -19.67
CA GLY A 89 6.81 -19.57 -20.42
C GLY A 89 5.38 -19.65 -19.85
N SER A 90 4.37 -19.35 -20.68
CA SER A 90 2.93 -19.31 -20.35
C SER A 90 2.23 -20.68 -20.15
N TYR A 91 2.95 -21.81 -20.10
CA TYR A 91 2.35 -23.15 -20.28
C TYR A 91 2.26 -24.06 -19.04
N TRP A 92 2.56 -23.57 -17.82
CA TRP A 92 2.62 -24.42 -16.62
C TRP A 92 1.77 -23.88 -15.46
N PHE A 93 0.44 -23.95 -15.60
CA PHE A 93 -0.51 -23.43 -14.60
C PHE A 93 -0.67 -24.30 -13.33
N ASN A 94 -0.14 -25.53 -13.32
CA ASN A 94 -0.45 -26.52 -12.26
C ASN A 94 0.62 -26.64 -11.15
N GLN A 95 1.74 -25.92 -11.22
CA GLN A 95 2.87 -26.11 -10.28
C GLN A 95 3.18 -24.93 -9.35
N TYR A 96 2.72 -23.71 -9.69
CA TYR A 96 3.01 -22.51 -8.90
C TYR A 96 1.74 -21.72 -8.63
N SER A 97 1.64 -21.17 -7.42
CA SER A 97 0.47 -20.44 -6.97
C SER A 97 0.54 -18.92 -7.19
N TYR A 98 1.74 -18.37 -7.36
CA TYR A 98 1.98 -16.93 -7.54
C TYR A 98 3.28 -16.59 -8.27
N TYR A 99 3.34 -15.36 -8.79
CA TYR A 99 4.54 -14.71 -9.29
C TYR A 99 5.04 -13.66 -8.30
N PHE A 100 6.35 -13.45 -8.26
CA PHE A 100 7.00 -12.44 -7.45
C PHE A 100 7.72 -11.43 -8.34
N ASN A 101 7.46 -10.15 -8.14
CA ASN A 101 8.20 -9.08 -8.78
C ASN A 101 8.68 -8.05 -7.75
N ASN A 102 9.61 -7.21 -8.16
CA ASN A 102 9.98 -6.04 -7.40
C ASN A 102 10.08 -4.83 -8.33
N GLN A 103 9.79 -3.67 -7.77
CA GLN A 103 9.90 -2.39 -8.45
C GLN A 103 10.47 -1.36 -7.49
N ARG A 104 11.26 -0.42 -8.02
CA ARG A 104 11.71 0.74 -7.25
C ARG A 104 10.51 1.61 -6.91
N ARG A 105 10.39 2.02 -5.65
CA ARG A 105 9.33 2.94 -5.22
C ARG A 105 9.54 4.34 -5.80
N ILE A 106 10.79 4.82 -5.74
CA ILE A 106 11.26 6.04 -6.38
C ILE A 106 12.19 5.62 -7.53
N PRO A 107 11.74 5.72 -8.79
CA PRO A 107 12.50 5.21 -9.94
C PRO A 107 13.88 5.87 -10.13
N THR A 108 14.03 7.13 -9.70
CA THR A 108 15.28 7.90 -9.84
C THR A 108 16.34 7.53 -8.81
N VAL A 109 15.96 6.88 -7.70
CA VAL A 109 16.90 6.42 -6.67
C VAL A 109 17.39 5.02 -7.04
N LYS A 110 18.68 4.89 -7.35
CA LYS A 110 19.25 3.62 -7.87
C LYS A 110 19.24 2.48 -6.84
N SER A 111 19.49 2.81 -5.56
CA SER A 111 19.49 1.83 -4.47
C SER A 111 18.09 1.24 -4.26
N LEU A 112 18.04 -0.03 -3.90
CA LEU A 112 16.83 -0.72 -3.44
C LEU A 112 16.64 -0.59 -1.92
N ASP A 113 17.67 -0.16 -1.19
CA ASP A 113 17.63 0.04 0.25
C ASP A 113 16.55 1.07 0.58
N ASN A 114 15.58 0.66 1.39
CA ASN A 114 14.42 1.48 1.76
C ASN A 114 13.59 2.03 0.57
N ASN A 115 13.77 1.48 -0.64
CA ASN A 115 13.23 2.03 -1.90
C ASN A 115 12.64 0.95 -2.82
N VAL A 116 12.06 -0.09 -2.24
CA VAL A 116 11.51 -1.23 -2.99
C VAL A 116 10.06 -1.49 -2.62
N ASN A 117 9.29 -1.85 -3.64
CA ASN A 117 7.96 -2.45 -3.52
C ASN A 117 8.08 -3.88 -4.06
N TYR A 118 7.70 -4.86 -3.24
CA TYR A 118 7.54 -6.23 -3.68
C TYR A 118 6.08 -6.47 -4.03
N ASN A 119 5.80 -7.07 -5.18
CA ASN A 119 4.46 -7.48 -5.54
C ASN A 119 4.39 -9.00 -5.77
N ILE A 120 3.33 -9.57 -5.18
CA ILE A 120 2.94 -10.96 -5.27
C ILE A 120 1.62 -10.99 -6.03
N SER A 121 1.65 -11.57 -7.22
CA SER A 121 0.49 -11.71 -8.10
C SER A 121 0.04 -13.18 -8.11
N PHE A 122 -1.23 -13.44 -7.77
CA PHE A 122 -1.77 -14.80 -7.70
C PHE A 122 -2.30 -15.27 -9.07
N TYR A 123 -1.94 -16.49 -9.47
CA TYR A 123 -2.44 -17.08 -10.72
C TYR A 123 -3.93 -17.43 -10.64
N GLY A 124 -4.65 -17.28 -11.75
CA GLY A 124 -6.05 -17.73 -11.89
C GLY A 124 -7.10 -16.83 -11.21
N LEU A 125 -6.68 -15.70 -10.63
CA LEU A 125 -7.56 -14.70 -10.02
C LEU A 125 -7.92 -13.54 -10.97
N TYR A 126 -7.89 -13.80 -12.28
CA TYR A 126 -8.25 -12.82 -13.31
C TYR A 126 -9.76 -12.63 -13.33
N ASP A 127 -10.22 -11.43 -12.99
CA ASP A 127 -11.56 -10.96 -13.34
C ASP A 127 -11.47 -10.23 -14.68
N TYR A 128 -11.98 -10.84 -15.75
CA TYR A 128 -11.99 -10.24 -17.09
C TYR A 128 -13.03 -9.13 -17.25
N GLN A 129 -13.90 -8.90 -16.25
CA GLN A 129 -14.93 -7.86 -16.30
C GLN A 129 -14.53 -6.57 -15.59
N LEU A 130 -13.46 -6.57 -14.79
CA LEU A 130 -12.95 -5.40 -14.07
C LEU A 130 -11.43 -5.31 -14.24
N SER A 131 -10.93 -4.17 -14.69
CA SER A 131 -9.53 -3.94 -15.08
C SER A 131 -8.48 -3.98 -13.93
N ASN A 132 -8.77 -4.65 -12.80
CA ASN A 132 -7.94 -4.61 -11.60
C ASN A 132 -7.49 -6.01 -11.16
N PHE A 133 -6.18 -6.25 -11.26
CA PHE A 133 -5.51 -7.45 -10.77
C PHE A 133 -5.59 -7.55 -9.24
N VAL A 134 -5.81 -8.76 -8.72
CA VAL A 134 -5.57 -9.06 -7.31
C VAL A 134 -4.06 -9.12 -7.08
N SER A 135 -3.52 -8.02 -6.56
CA SER A 135 -2.12 -7.89 -6.22
C SER A 135 -1.97 -7.76 -4.72
N MET A 136 -0.95 -8.42 -4.19
CA MET A 136 -0.47 -8.19 -2.84
C MET A 136 0.85 -7.45 -2.91
N TYR A 137 1.02 -6.43 -2.08
CA TYR A 137 2.24 -5.65 -1.96
C TYR A 137 2.86 -5.79 -0.57
N MET A 138 4.19 -5.83 -0.54
CA MET A 138 5.01 -5.72 0.66
C MET A 138 6.02 -4.59 0.45
N GLN A 139 6.00 -3.59 1.32
CA GLN A 139 6.87 -2.42 1.21
C GLN A 139 7.68 -2.28 2.51
N PRO A 140 8.96 -2.67 2.54
CA PRO A 140 9.79 -2.44 3.70
C PRO A 140 10.13 -0.95 3.83
N TYR A 141 10.19 -0.50 5.08
CA TYR A 141 10.66 0.82 5.46
C TYR A 141 11.62 0.75 6.63
N THR A 142 12.65 1.59 6.60
CA THR A 142 13.49 1.88 7.76
C THR A 142 13.29 3.35 8.13
N VAL A 143 12.86 3.61 9.36
CA VAL A 143 12.60 4.96 9.88
C VAL A 143 13.22 5.06 11.26
N ASP A 144 14.18 5.96 11.43
CA ASP A 144 14.89 6.17 12.70
C ASP A 144 15.49 4.85 13.26
N GLY A 145 16.11 4.06 12.39
CA GLY A 145 16.69 2.75 12.73
C GLY A 145 15.68 1.63 13.00
N LYS A 146 14.37 1.92 13.06
CA LYS A 146 13.32 0.91 13.22
C LYS A 146 12.83 0.41 11.86
N GLU A 147 12.52 -0.87 11.80
CA GLU A 147 12.04 -1.52 10.58
C GLU A 147 10.53 -1.75 10.61
N TYR A 148 9.86 -1.33 9.55
CA TYR A 148 8.46 -1.54 9.31
C TYR A 148 8.23 -2.25 7.97
N VAL A 149 7.12 -2.95 7.84
CA VAL A 149 6.65 -3.44 6.54
C VAL A 149 5.19 -3.08 6.37
N VAL A 150 4.87 -2.44 5.24
CA VAL A 150 3.50 -2.20 4.80
C VAL A 150 3.05 -3.40 3.98
N TYR A 151 1.95 -4.02 4.39
CA TYR A 151 1.29 -5.11 3.69
C TYR A 151 -0.03 -4.64 3.13
N TYR A 152 -0.29 -4.96 1.87
CA TYR A 152 -1.52 -4.56 1.19
C TYR A 152 -2.00 -5.64 0.24
N TYR A 153 -3.31 -5.81 0.12
CA TYR A 153 -3.92 -6.45 -1.03
C TYR A 153 -5.13 -5.64 -1.49
N SER A 154 -5.31 -5.58 -2.82
CA SER A 154 -6.42 -4.88 -3.44
C SER A 154 -7.41 -5.87 -4.05
N THR A 155 -8.70 -5.59 -3.89
CA THR A 155 -9.76 -6.17 -4.72
C THR A 155 -10.52 -5.01 -5.34
N ASN A 156 -10.44 -4.82 -6.66
CA ASN A 156 -11.10 -3.73 -7.38
C ASN A 156 -10.61 -2.31 -7.04
N GLY A 157 -9.30 -2.13 -6.85
CA GLY A 157 -8.71 -0.79 -6.65
C GLY A 157 -8.95 -0.16 -5.28
N GLU A 158 -9.59 -0.89 -4.37
CA GLU A 158 -9.72 -0.52 -2.97
C GLU A 158 -9.28 -1.66 -2.07
N GLY A 159 -8.82 -1.32 -0.87
CA GLY A 159 -8.52 -2.33 0.14
C GLY A 159 -8.07 -1.72 1.46
N THR A 160 -7.38 -2.51 2.25
CA THR A 160 -6.81 -2.07 3.53
C THR A 160 -5.35 -2.45 3.55
N TYR A 161 -4.49 -1.49 3.88
CA TYR A 161 -3.10 -1.77 4.17
C TYR A 161 -2.85 -1.80 5.68
N TYR A 162 -1.82 -2.53 6.06
CA TYR A 162 -1.40 -2.73 7.44
C TYR A 162 0.08 -2.40 7.56
N VAL A 163 0.46 -1.65 8.59
CA VAL A 163 1.87 -1.42 8.92
C VAL A 163 2.22 -2.32 10.08
N LYS A 164 3.23 -3.16 9.89
CA LYS A 164 3.80 -4.03 10.91
C LYS A 164 5.11 -3.45 11.41
N ASP A 165 5.25 -3.30 12.72
CA ASP A 165 6.53 -3.14 13.38
C ASP A 165 7.18 -4.52 13.55
N LEU A 166 8.36 -4.69 12.96
CA LEU A 166 9.05 -5.97 12.97
C LEU A 166 9.65 -6.31 14.33
N SER A 167 10.04 -5.29 15.12
CA SER A 167 10.67 -5.51 16.42
C SER A 167 9.69 -6.09 17.44
N SER A 168 8.44 -5.59 17.43
CA SER A 168 7.37 -6.08 18.29
C SER A 168 6.51 -7.17 17.66
N ASN A 169 6.66 -7.43 16.35
CA ASN A 169 5.82 -8.32 15.55
C ASN A 169 4.31 -7.97 15.66
N LYS A 170 3.99 -6.68 15.75
CA LYS A 170 2.61 -6.18 15.87
C LYS A 170 2.23 -5.33 14.66
N ILE A 171 0.96 -5.40 14.29
CA ILE A 171 0.36 -4.41 13.40
C ILE A 171 0.15 -3.15 14.23
N VAL A 172 0.84 -2.08 13.88
CA VAL A 172 0.78 -0.79 14.58
C VAL A 172 -0.15 0.20 13.89
N TYR A 173 -0.51 -0.04 12.63
CA TYR A 173 -1.43 0.83 11.90
C TYR A 173 -2.24 0.08 10.85
N LYS A 174 -3.46 0.57 10.60
CA LYS A 174 -4.37 0.10 9.56
C LYS A 174 -4.94 1.31 8.82
N GLY A 175 -4.76 1.36 7.50
CA GLY A 175 -5.29 2.43 6.66
C GLY A 175 -6.11 1.91 5.49
N ALA A 176 -7.06 2.72 5.01
CA ALA A 176 -7.79 2.44 3.78
C ALA A 176 -6.90 2.77 2.58
N ALA A 177 -6.74 1.82 1.65
CA ALA A 177 -6.05 2.04 0.38
C ALA A 177 -7.08 2.26 -0.74
N LEU A 178 -6.79 3.23 -1.60
CA LEU A 178 -7.66 3.67 -2.70
C LEU A 178 -6.94 3.53 -4.05
N THR A 179 -6.10 2.50 -4.19
CA THR A 179 -5.25 2.26 -5.35
C THR A 179 -5.18 0.77 -5.68
N SER A 180 -4.96 0.42 -6.95
CA SER A 180 -4.56 -0.96 -7.34
C SER A 180 -3.04 -1.19 -7.22
N ASN A 181 -2.29 -0.14 -6.91
CA ASN A 181 -0.83 -0.16 -6.83
C ASN A 181 -0.34 -0.35 -5.38
N ALA A 182 0.96 -0.20 -5.16
CA ALA A 182 1.52 -0.13 -3.82
C ALA A 182 0.95 1.11 -3.09
N PRO A 183 0.39 0.97 -1.87
CA PRO A 183 -0.45 2.02 -1.28
C PRO A 183 0.34 3.16 -0.66
N ILE A 184 1.62 2.96 -0.33
CA ILE A 184 2.44 3.98 0.33
C ILE A 184 3.58 4.43 -0.58
N HIS A 185 3.66 5.73 -0.84
CA HIS A 185 4.81 6.36 -1.50
C HIS A 185 5.93 6.67 -0.52
N ARG A 186 5.58 7.16 0.67
CA ARG A 186 6.56 7.58 1.69
C ARG A 186 6.09 7.24 3.10
N LEU A 187 7.03 6.91 3.96
CA LEU A 187 6.89 6.81 5.41
C LEU A 187 8.14 7.43 6.01
N ASN A 188 7.98 8.55 6.72
CA ASN A 188 9.07 9.37 7.22
C ASN A 188 8.84 9.78 8.68
N LYS A 189 9.92 10.05 9.43
CA LYS A 189 9.82 10.62 10.78
C LYS A 189 9.71 12.14 10.71
N ILE A 190 8.73 12.72 11.40
CA ILE A 190 8.61 14.18 11.55
C ILE A 190 9.33 14.62 12.84
N ASP A 191 9.01 13.97 13.94
CA ASP A 191 9.63 14.16 15.26
C ASP A 191 9.47 12.87 16.09
N ASP A 192 9.77 12.91 17.39
CA ASP A 192 9.73 11.72 18.25
C ASP A 192 8.32 11.16 18.49
N LYS A 193 7.28 11.91 18.14
CA LYS A 193 5.88 11.52 18.32
C LYS A 193 5.13 11.35 17.00
N HIS A 194 5.65 11.89 15.90
CA HIS A 194 4.90 11.96 14.65
C HIS A 194 5.63 11.33 13.46
N LEU A 195 4.85 10.62 12.65
CA LEU A 195 5.26 10.07 11.36
C LEU A 195 4.42 10.70 10.24
N LEU A 196 5.03 10.88 9.07
CA LEU A 196 4.33 11.25 7.83
C LEU A 196 4.18 10.01 6.96
N ILE A 197 2.95 9.73 6.52
CA ILE A 197 2.66 8.79 5.44
C ILE A 197 2.19 9.56 4.22
N VAL A 198 2.71 9.22 3.04
CA VAL A 198 2.13 9.63 1.75
C VAL A 198 1.53 8.40 1.09
N GLU A 199 0.23 8.42 0.85
CA GLU A 199 -0.53 7.36 0.21
C GLU A 199 -0.79 7.63 -1.27
N ASP A 200 -0.80 6.54 -2.04
CA ASP A 200 -1.29 6.46 -3.41
C ASP A 200 -2.82 6.34 -3.40
N MET A 201 -3.52 7.22 -4.12
CA MET A 201 -4.98 7.19 -4.30
C MET A 201 -5.40 6.80 -5.73
N GLY A 202 -4.51 6.15 -6.47
CA GLY A 202 -4.70 5.77 -7.87
C GLY A 202 -4.95 7.00 -8.74
N ASP A 203 -6.01 6.94 -9.54
CA ASP A 203 -6.42 8.04 -10.43
C ASP A 203 -6.82 9.31 -9.67
N ASN A 204 -7.08 9.24 -8.36
CA ASN A 204 -7.42 10.38 -7.52
C ASN A 204 -6.19 11.15 -7.00
N GLY A 205 -4.97 10.69 -7.31
CA GLY A 205 -3.72 11.37 -6.96
C GLY A 205 -3.07 10.86 -5.67
N LEU A 206 -2.62 11.78 -4.80
CA LEU A 206 -1.90 11.47 -3.57
C LEU A 206 -2.57 12.12 -2.36
N ARG A 207 -2.40 11.51 -1.19
CA ARG A 207 -2.69 12.19 0.09
C ARG A 207 -1.58 11.96 1.10
N ALA A 208 -1.36 12.95 1.96
CA ALA A 208 -0.46 12.82 3.10
C ALA A 208 -1.26 12.80 4.40
N ILE A 209 -0.82 11.97 5.35
CA ILE A 209 -1.37 11.82 6.69
C ILE A 209 -0.24 12.00 7.70
N VAL A 210 -0.51 12.74 8.77
CA VAL A 210 0.34 12.70 9.97
C VAL A 210 -0.26 11.69 10.96
N LEU A 211 0.59 10.78 11.45
CA LEU A 211 0.25 9.83 12.48
C LEU A 211 0.99 10.17 13.76
N GLU A 212 0.29 10.13 14.89
CA GLU A 212 0.92 10.06 16.21
C GLU A 212 1.34 8.62 16.48
N SER A 213 2.61 8.42 16.82
CA SER A 213 3.20 7.11 17.09
C SER A 213 3.41 6.93 18.60
N ASP A 214 2.37 6.53 19.31
CA ASP A 214 2.56 5.84 20.58
C ASP A 214 3.06 4.41 20.30
N MET A 215 3.81 3.81 21.21
CA MET A 215 4.53 2.55 20.96
C MET A 215 3.62 1.33 20.66
N GLN A 216 2.29 1.48 20.67
CA GLN A 216 1.37 0.36 20.50
C GLN A 216 0.42 0.51 19.32
N ASN A 217 -0.10 1.71 19.03
CA ASN A 217 -0.98 1.94 17.88
C ASN A 217 -0.81 3.36 17.34
N TRP A 218 -0.64 3.48 16.03
CA TRP A 218 -0.58 4.77 15.38
C TRP A 218 -1.98 5.30 15.10
N THR A 219 -2.20 6.59 15.34
CA THR A 219 -3.48 7.25 15.08
C THR A 219 -3.31 8.50 14.24
N SER A 220 -4.23 8.72 13.30
CA SER A 220 -4.20 9.93 12.48
C SER A 220 -4.53 11.16 13.31
N VAL A 221 -3.72 12.21 13.15
CA VAL A 221 -3.94 13.52 13.76
C VAL A 221 -4.34 14.55 12.71
N LYS A 222 -5.00 15.63 13.15
CA LYS A 222 -5.35 16.77 12.29
C LYS A 222 -4.13 17.68 12.06
N GLY A 223 -3.11 17.14 11.40
CA GLY A 223 -1.79 17.75 11.22
C GLY A 223 -1.70 18.80 10.10
N PHE A 224 -2.80 19.17 9.44
CA PHE A 224 -2.79 20.13 8.34
C PHE A 224 -3.76 21.29 8.54
N LYS A 225 -3.44 22.43 7.92
CA LYS A 225 -4.23 23.67 7.87
C LYS A 225 -4.10 24.34 6.51
N GLY A 226 -5.18 24.92 6.00
CA GLY A 226 -5.16 25.64 4.72
C GLY A 226 -6.46 25.46 3.94
N ASN A 227 -6.48 25.91 2.69
CA ASN A 227 -7.59 25.67 1.76
C ASN A 227 -7.60 24.20 1.37
N ALA A 228 -8.69 23.51 1.72
CA ALA A 228 -8.84 22.07 1.55
C ALA A 228 -10.04 21.74 0.67
N PHE A 229 -9.99 20.60 -0.02
CA PHE A 229 -11.18 20.06 -0.68
C PHE A 229 -12.24 19.71 0.37
N THR A 230 -13.52 19.96 0.05
CA THR A 230 -14.62 19.47 0.88
C THR A 230 -14.63 17.94 0.91
N GLU A 231 -15.00 17.35 2.05
CA GLU A 231 -15.06 15.90 2.17
C GLU A 231 -16.02 15.31 1.12
N ASN A 232 -15.61 14.21 0.50
CA ASN A 232 -16.35 13.51 -0.56
C ASN A 232 -16.67 14.34 -1.81
N THR A 233 -16.03 15.49 -2.03
CA THR A 233 -16.20 16.23 -3.28
C THR A 233 -15.66 15.45 -4.48
N LYS A 234 -16.40 15.52 -5.58
CA LYS A 234 -15.93 15.17 -6.93
C LYS A 234 -15.49 16.41 -7.72
N ASP A 235 -15.79 17.60 -7.19
CA ASP A 235 -15.41 18.88 -7.74
C ASP A 235 -14.21 19.42 -6.95
N PHE A 236 -13.01 19.17 -7.49
CA PHE A 236 -11.75 19.65 -6.90
C PHE A 236 -11.44 21.11 -7.24
N SER A 237 -12.32 21.83 -7.96
CA SER A 237 -12.14 23.26 -8.21
C SER A 237 -12.50 24.13 -7.00
N LYS A 238 -13.21 23.56 -6.01
CA LYS A 238 -13.68 24.26 -4.81
C LYS A 238 -12.88 23.83 -3.59
N LYS A 239 -12.37 24.82 -2.86
CA LYS A 239 -11.65 24.62 -1.60
C LYS A 239 -12.24 25.52 -0.52
N VAL A 240 -12.23 25.03 0.72
CA VAL A 240 -12.67 25.78 1.90
C VAL A 240 -11.52 25.80 2.89
N PHE A 241 -11.25 26.97 3.45
CA PHE A 241 -10.26 27.10 4.51
C PHE A 241 -10.63 26.25 5.71
N THR A 242 -9.73 25.37 6.11
CA THR A 242 -9.93 24.44 7.24
C THR A 242 -8.74 24.57 8.19
N ASP A 243 -9.02 24.96 9.43
CA ASP A 243 -7.98 25.20 10.45
C ASP A 243 -7.33 23.90 10.96
N LYS A 244 -8.06 22.78 10.94
CA LYS A 244 -7.58 21.46 11.36
C LYS A 244 -8.15 20.36 10.48
N ARG A 245 -7.30 19.72 9.68
CA ARG A 245 -7.68 18.60 8.80
C ARG A 245 -6.66 17.46 8.86
N ALA A 246 -7.13 16.24 8.61
CA ALA A 246 -6.33 15.02 8.69
C ALA A 246 -5.42 14.81 7.47
N TYR A 247 -5.81 15.34 6.32
CA TYR A 247 -5.17 15.06 5.04
C TYR A 247 -4.70 16.34 4.36
N LEU A 248 -3.50 16.32 3.78
CA LEU A 248 -3.15 17.11 2.60
C LEU A 248 -3.47 16.25 1.37
N ARG A 249 -4.14 16.82 0.36
CA ARG A 249 -4.54 16.11 -0.86
C ARG A 249 -4.01 16.81 -2.10
N LEU A 250 -3.38 16.01 -2.95
CA LEU A 250 -3.00 16.36 -4.30
C LEU A 250 -3.91 15.58 -5.23
N ALA A 251 -4.90 16.26 -5.81
CA ALA A 251 -5.91 15.63 -6.64
C ALA A 251 -5.54 15.70 -8.12
N SER A 252 -5.83 14.60 -8.81
CA SER A 252 -6.02 14.54 -10.25
C SER A 252 -7.38 13.92 -10.52
N ASN A 253 -7.75 13.82 -11.78
CA ASN A 253 -8.83 12.96 -12.18
C ASN A 253 -8.37 12.01 -13.30
N ARG A 254 -9.22 11.05 -13.64
CA ARG A 254 -8.88 10.02 -14.61
C ARG A 254 -8.49 10.59 -15.97
N THR A 255 -9.13 11.66 -16.43
CA THR A 255 -8.80 12.32 -17.69
C THR A 255 -7.37 12.84 -17.64
N ILE A 256 -7.04 13.68 -16.67
CA ILE A 256 -5.70 14.27 -16.52
C ILE A 256 -4.65 13.16 -16.27
N ALA A 257 -4.95 12.19 -15.41
CA ALA A 257 -4.07 11.06 -15.13
C ALA A 257 -3.78 10.23 -16.40
N THR A 258 -4.76 10.03 -17.28
CA THR A 258 -4.58 9.32 -18.55
C THR A 258 -3.72 10.12 -19.54
N HIS A 259 -3.94 11.43 -19.64
CA HIS A 259 -3.24 12.30 -20.59
C HIS A 259 -1.78 12.58 -20.21
N TYR A 260 -1.55 12.82 -18.92
CA TYR A 260 -0.28 13.35 -18.43
C TYR A 260 0.49 12.32 -17.58
N GLY A 261 -0.23 11.34 -17.00
CA GLY A 261 0.33 10.37 -16.07
C GLY A 261 0.38 10.90 -14.64
N SER A 262 0.42 9.98 -13.67
CA SER A 262 0.50 10.29 -12.23
C SER A 262 1.82 10.96 -11.81
N ARG A 263 2.85 10.94 -12.66
CA ARG A 263 4.18 11.52 -12.42
C ARG A 263 4.19 13.00 -12.05
N TYR A 264 3.12 13.73 -12.33
CA TYR A 264 2.99 15.15 -12.03
C TYR A 264 2.58 15.42 -10.58
N LEU A 265 2.09 14.41 -9.85
CA LEU A 265 1.79 14.53 -8.43
C LEU A 265 2.89 13.84 -7.62
N ASN A 266 3.59 14.61 -6.80
CA ASN A 266 4.55 14.08 -5.84
C ASN A 266 4.51 14.95 -4.59
N ILE A 267 4.33 14.31 -3.44
CA ILE A 267 4.54 14.91 -2.13
C ILE A 267 5.92 14.47 -1.67
N ALA A 268 6.81 15.42 -1.44
CA ALA A 268 8.13 15.22 -0.87
C ALA A 268 8.14 15.62 0.61
N PHE A 269 9.12 15.09 1.34
CA PHE A 269 9.36 15.46 2.72
C PHE A 269 10.86 15.45 2.98
N ASP A 270 11.35 16.52 3.60
CA ASP A 270 12.72 16.63 4.10
C ASP A 270 12.68 16.47 5.63
N GLU A 271 13.26 15.37 6.14
CA GLU A 271 13.31 15.07 7.57
C GLU A 271 14.16 16.07 8.37
N ASN A 272 15.17 16.70 7.74
CA ASN A 272 16.08 17.62 8.42
C ASN A 272 15.39 18.94 8.74
N SER A 273 14.79 19.57 7.72
CA SER A 273 14.02 20.81 7.90
C SER A 273 12.59 20.57 8.39
N LYS A 274 12.14 19.31 8.42
CA LYS A 274 10.75 18.90 8.70
C LYS A 274 9.76 19.60 7.78
N THR A 275 10.10 19.66 6.50
CA THR A 275 9.34 20.41 5.49
C THR A 275 8.66 19.45 4.53
N ILE A 276 7.34 19.56 4.42
CA ILE A 276 6.56 18.91 3.38
C ILE A 276 6.50 19.81 2.16
N SER A 277 6.60 19.24 0.96
CA SER A 277 6.51 20.03 -0.27
C SER A 277 5.86 19.28 -1.42
N TYR A 278 5.32 20.05 -2.36
CA TYR A 278 4.92 19.56 -3.67
C TYR A 278 5.21 20.58 -4.77
N LYS A 279 5.29 20.09 -6.00
CA LYS A 279 5.46 20.94 -7.18
C LYS A 279 4.10 21.31 -7.77
N GLN A 280 3.80 22.59 -7.82
CA GLN A 280 2.69 23.11 -8.60
C GLN A 280 3.09 23.14 -10.08
N ASN A 281 2.40 22.37 -10.91
CA ASN A 281 2.70 22.28 -12.34
C ASN A 281 1.87 23.32 -13.11
N SER A 282 2.29 24.58 -13.01
CA SER A 282 1.78 25.69 -13.83
C SER A 282 2.77 26.00 -14.97
N THR A 283 2.48 27.03 -15.77
CA THR A 283 3.42 27.56 -16.79
C THR A 283 4.77 27.97 -16.19
N THR A 284 4.79 28.39 -14.93
CA THR A 284 6.02 28.64 -14.15
C THR A 284 6.00 27.76 -12.91
N PRO A 285 6.56 26.55 -12.97
CA PRO A 285 6.45 25.61 -11.87
C PRO A 285 7.06 26.16 -10.58
N LYS A 286 6.32 26.03 -9.48
CA LYS A 286 6.73 26.52 -8.17
C LYS A 286 6.71 25.38 -7.15
N SER A 287 7.66 25.38 -6.22
CA SER A 287 7.62 24.53 -5.02
C SER A 287 6.70 25.19 -3.98
N ILE A 288 5.71 24.45 -3.51
CA ILE A 288 4.86 24.84 -2.38
C ILE A 288 5.34 24.02 -1.18
N GLU A 289 5.66 24.70 -0.08
CA GLU A 289 6.37 24.11 1.04
C GLU A 289 5.75 24.57 2.37
N ALA A 290 5.77 23.68 3.36
CA ALA A 290 5.38 24.00 4.72
C ALA A 290 6.23 23.23 5.73
N THR A 291 6.76 23.95 6.71
CA THR A 291 7.53 23.36 7.81
C THR A 291 6.59 22.94 8.95
N TRP A 292 6.89 21.81 9.58
CA TRP A 292 6.19 21.33 10.76
C TRP A 292 6.39 22.30 11.94
N LYS A 293 5.32 22.96 12.37
CA LYS A 293 5.36 23.90 13.49
C LYS A 293 4.07 23.81 14.29
N ASN A 294 4.18 23.78 15.62
CA ASN A 294 3.03 23.67 16.53
C ASN A 294 2.10 22.48 16.19
N ASN A 295 2.71 21.33 15.87
CA ASN A 295 2.03 20.11 15.45
C ASN A 295 1.16 20.23 14.18
N GLN A 296 1.56 21.11 13.25
CA GLN A 296 0.79 21.36 12.05
C GLN A 296 1.65 21.80 10.85
N PHE A 297 1.23 21.41 9.65
CA PHE A 297 1.65 22.01 8.38
C PHE A 297 0.58 22.99 7.88
N THR A 298 0.96 24.23 7.58
CA THR A 298 0.08 25.20 6.91
C THR A 298 0.31 25.12 5.41
N ILE A 299 -0.53 24.37 4.72
CA ILE A 299 -0.41 24.04 3.29
C ILE A 299 -1.78 23.74 2.68
N ASP A 300 -2.00 24.25 1.47
CA ASP A 300 -3.23 24.10 0.72
C ASP A 300 -3.26 22.78 -0.06
N ASP A 301 -4.47 22.27 -0.30
CA ASP A 301 -4.69 21.21 -1.28
C ASP A 301 -4.45 21.73 -2.70
N TYR A 302 -4.05 20.82 -3.59
CA TYR A 302 -3.73 21.15 -4.96
C TYR A 302 -4.47 20.25 -5.95
N TYR A 303 -5.16 20.87 -6.91
CA TYR A 303 -5.81 20.17 -8.00
C TYR A 303 -5.04 20.41 -9.31
N LEU A 304 -4.60 19.33 -9.96
CA LEU A 304 -3.82 19.43 -11.19
C LEU A 304 -4.61 20.09 -12.34
N GLY A 305 -5.95 19.96 -12.34
CA GLY A 305 -6.83 20.57 -13.33
C GLY A 305 -6.95 22.09 -13.24
N GLU A 306 -6.35 22.73 -12.23
CA GLU A 306 -6.20 24.20 -12.20
C GLU A 306 -5.27 24.71 -13.31
N HIS A 307 -4.42 23.83 -13.87
CA HIS A 307 -3.40 24.21 -14.86
C HIS A 307 -3.35 23.30 -16.09
N LEU A 308 -3.91 22.08 -16.00
CA LEU A 308 -3.98 21.15 -17.12
C LEU A 308 -5.42 21.00 -17.61
N SER A 309 -5.58 20.85 -18.93
CA SER A 309 -6.88 20.62 -19.54
C SER A 309 -7.46 19.30 -19.06
N ASP A 310 -8.72 19.37 -18.64
CA ASP A 310 -9.54 18.26 -18.16
C ASP A 310 -10.61 17.82 -19.18
N LYS A 311 -10.43 18.19 -20.44
CA LYS A 311 -11.36 17.80 -21.50
C LYS A 311 -11.18 16.31 -21.85
N PRO A 312 -12.27 15.55 -22.03
CA PRO A 312 -12.18 14.17 -22.50
C PRO A 312 -11.42 14.09 -23.83
N VAL A 313 -10.59 13.05 -24.01
CA VAL A 313 -10.05 12.74 -25.35
C VAL A 313 -11.24 12.31 -26.21
N PRO A 314 -11.44 12.88 -27.42
CA PRO A 314 -12.31 12.24 -28.39
C PRO A 314 -11.77 10.84 -28.67
N MET A 315 -12.61 9.80 -28.56
CA MET A 315 -12.24 8.49 -29.10
C MET A 315 -11.98 8.67 -30.60
N PRO A 316 -10.92 8.08 -31.18
CA PRO A 316 -10.83 7.96 -32.63
C PRO A 316 -12.08 7.22 -33.12
N ASP A 317 -12.72 7.77 -34.15
CA ASP A 317 -13.88 7.15 -34.79
C ASP A 317 -13.58 5.74 -35.33
#